data_AF-A0A914YW31-F1
#
_entry.id   AF-A0A914YW31-F1
#
_cell.length_a   1.000
_cell.length_b   1.000
_cell.length_c   1.000
_cell.angle_alpha   90.00
_cell.angle_beta   90.00
_cell.angle_gamma   90.00
#
_symmetry.space_group_name_H-M   'P 1'
#
loop_
_entity.id
_entity.type
_entity.pdbx_description
1 polymer ?
#
loop_
_entity_poly.entity_id
_entity_poly.type
_entity_poly.pdbx_seq_one_letter_code
_entity_poly.pdbx_strand_id
1 'polypeptide(L)'
;MASLKKISDFMIKSEKTERPKPNRKRAIALQAEYARLIVNGITVQLPPGFKPYPSQQLMFVKIIQSLKNKKHAMIESPTGSGKSLGLLSACCAWLQDYKVKRRLAKQQCPKHGTGSIAAGFNKAVDDIKMPRIDETPSKSGKENNESSFLNYMKNESDDLNTEDTTFDSFGEAKDESIFDNSEHQPDAECTCSEMKKIRIYYGTRTHKQISQVIKEFSRLPYGHERNEKQLRHTILASREQSCLNASVRESEDRTTACKELIAPDGLGCVYRHNLRTFDDPNKLRKKIDNCGAGVWDIEELSEALKSPEICAYFASTRSLTVDADIIFTPFNYLLDPIIRNSSDVILKNSIVILDEAHNVEDTCRDAVSFQFKESEFSAAFNNFDEKLALMNDDSFFTMLKNNTTEI
;
A
#
# COMPACT_ATOMS: atom_id res chain seq x y z
N MET A 1 -35.79 49.41 6.32
CA MET A 1 -35.20 48.19 5.72
C MET A 1 -33.70 48.16 5.99
N ALA A 2 -33.24 47.47 7.03
CA ALA A 2 -31.80 47.44 7.39
C ALA A 2 -31.29 46.03 7.76
N SER A 3 -32.06 45.25 8.54
CA SER A 3 -31.61 43.94 9.04
C SER A 3 -31.54 42.84 7.97
N LEU A 4 -32.35 42.90 6.91
CA LEU A 4 -32.37 41.86 5.86
C LEU A 4 -31.10 41.85 4.99
N LYS A 5 -30.39 42.99 4.87
CA LYS A 5 -29.19 43.10 4.02
C LYS A 5 -27.94 42.49 4.64
N LYS A 6 -27.96 42.10 5.93
CA LYS A 6 -26.87 41.36 6.58
C LYS A 6 -26.98 39.85 6.41
N ILE A 7 -28.13 39.34 5.97
CA ILE A 7 -28.38 37.90 5.81
C ILE A 7 -27.92 37.41 4.43
N SER A 8 -28.13 38.21 3.38
CA SER A 8 -27.57 37.96 2.04
C SER A 8 -26.05 37.79 2.09
N ASP A 9 -25.38 38.71 2.78
CA ASP A 9 -23.92 38.83 2.78
C ASP A 9 -23.24 37.74 3.64
N PHE A 10 -24.02 37.03 4.46
CA PHE A 10 -23.57 35.86 5.22
C PHE A 10 -23.72 34.55 4.43
N MET A 11 -24.70 34.45 3.53
CA MET A 11 -24.95 33.24 2.73
C MET A 11 -24.17 33.18 1.40
N ILE A 12 -23.49 34.24 0.98
CA ILE A 12 -22.56 34.24 -0.18
C ILE A 12 -21.10 34.10 0.29
N LYS A 13 -20.86 33.18 1.24
CA LYS A 13 -19.53 32.72 1.67
C LYS A 13 -19.37 31.19 1.60
N SER A 14 -20.25 30.51 0.87
CA SER A 14 -20.05 29.11 0.49
C SER A 14 -18.79 28.93 -0.36
N GLU A 15 -17.84 28.19 0.20
CA GLU A 15 -16.86 27.35 -0.50
C GLU A 15 -16.20 27.91 -1.77
N LYS A 16 -15.49 29.05 -1.62
CA LYS A 16 -14.22 29.19 -2.34
C LYS A 16 -13.11 28.49 -1.57
N THR A 17 -13.13 27.16 -1.59
CA THR A 17 -11.95 26.37 -1.27
C THR A 17 -10.88 26.66 -2.33
N GLU A 18 -9.96 27.61 -2.06
CA GLU A 18 -8.76 27.73 -2.87
C GLU A 18 -8.07 26.36 -2.87
N ARG A 19 -7.92 25.75 -4.05
CA ARG A 19 -7.13 24.51 -4.16
C ARG A 19 -5.73 24.82 -3.62
N PRO A 20 -5.21 24.04 -2.66
CA PRO A 20 -3.91 24.32 -2.05
C PRO A 20 -2.86 24.39 -3.15
N LYS A 21 -2.27 25.58 -3.32
CA LYS A 21 -1.33 25.88 -4.41
C LYS A 21 -0.12 24.95 -4.23
N PRO A 22 0.19 24.06 -5.21
CA PRO A 22 1.18 23.01 -5.02
C PRO A 22 2.51 23.63 -4.63
N ASN A 23 3.15 23.07 -3.59
CA ASN A 23 4.35 23.64 -2.98
C ASN A 23 5.37 24.02 -4.06
N ARG A 24 5.78 25.29 -4.09
CA ARG A 24 6.54 25.88 -5.21
C ARG A 24 7.83 25.11 -5.55
N LYS A 25 8.42 24.39 -4.58
CA LYS A 25 9.56 23.48 -4.81
C LYS A 25 9.18 22.18 -5.53
N ARG A 26 8.02 21.59 -5.23
CA ARG A 26 7.49 20.39 -5.94
C ARG A 26 7.10 20.72 -7.38
N ALA A 27 6.51 21.89 -7.62
CA ALA A 27 6.11 22.34 -8.96
C ALA A 27 7.29 22.46 -9.94
N ILE A 28 8.46 22.89 -9.47
CA ILE A 28 9.68 23.03 -10.30
C ILE A 28 10.19 21.66 -10.80
N ALA A 29 10.08 20.60 -9.98
CA ALA A 29 10.48 19.25 -10.35
C ALA A 29 9.64 18.65 -11.50
N LEU A 30 8.45 19.21 -11.78
CA LEU A 30 7.59 18.77 -12.88
C LEU A 30 7.91 19.41 -14.24
N GLN A 31 8.80 20.41 -14.29
CA GLN A 31 9.06 21.21 -15.49
C GLN A 31 10.50 21.12 -16.03
N ALA A 32 11.43 20.52 -15.29
CA ALA A 32 12.83 20.36 -15.69
C ALA A 32 13.17 18.90 -15.98
N GLU A 33 14.05 18.65 -16.96
CA GLU A 33 14.41 17.28 -17.33
C GLU A 33 15.28 16.59 -16.26
N TYR A 34 14.83 15.41 -15.83
CA TYR A 34 15.54 14.56 -14.88
C TYR A 34 16.81 13.98 -15.50
N ALA A 35 17.92 14.06 -14.77
CA ALA A 35 19.18 13.46 -15.18
C ALA A 35 19.02 11.93 -15.27
N ARG A 36 19.62 11.30 -16.27
CA ARG A 36 19.48 9.85 -16.53
C ARG A 36 20.85 9.17 -16.50
N LEU A 37 20.97 8.10 -15.73
CA LEU A 37 22.17 7.27 -15.63
C LEU A 37 21.80 5.81 -15.91
N ILE A 38 22.45 5.17 -16.88
CA ILE A 38 22.21 3.75 -17.17
C ILE A 38 23.11 2.91 -16.27
N VAL A 39 22.50 2.07 -15.42
CA VAL A 39 23.18 1.20 -14.46
C VAL A 39 22.72 -0.24 -14.67
N ASN A 40 23.63 -1.13 -15.06
CA ASN A 40 23.34 -2.54 -15.36
C ASN A 40 22.14 -2.73 -16.32
N GLY A 41 21.95 -1.83 -17.30
CA GLY A 41 20.83 -1.85 -18.24
C GLY A 41 19.47 -1.40 -17.66
N ILE A 42 19.45 -0.67 -16.55
CA ILE A 42 18.28 0.03 -16.01
C ILE A 42 18.58 1.54 -16.01
N THR A 43 17.63 2.36 -16.46
CA THR A 43 17.75 3.82 -16.45
C THR A 43 17.37 4.37 -15.08
N VAL A 44 18.37 4.73 -14.28
CA VAL A 44 18.17 5.47 -13.03
C VAL A 44 17.95 6.95 -13.36
N GLN A 45 16.75 7.45 -13.08
CA GLN A 45 16.44 8.87 -13.12
C GLN A 45 16.81 9.54 -11.78
N LEU A 46 17.39 10.74 -11.86
CA LEU A 46 17.90 11.55 -10.76
C LEU A 46 17.40 13.00 -10.89
N PRO A 47 17.39 13.82 -9.83
CA PRO A 47 16.86 15.17 -9.89
C PRO A 47 17.56 16.02 -10.98
N PRO A 48 16.88 17.00 -11.60
CA PRO A 48 17.44 17.84 -12.66
C PRO A 48 18.79 18.47 -12.25
N GLY A 49 19.80 18.35 -13.12
CA GLY A 49 21.17 18.84 -12.87
C GLY A 49 22.00 18.05 -11.84
N PHE A 50 21.44 17.04 -11.16
CA PHE A 50 22.16 16.27 -10.15
C PHE A 50 23.20 15.32 -10.76
N LYS A 51 24.47 15.50 -10.39
CA LYS A 51 25.57 14.59 -10.72
C LYS A 51 25.90 13.72 -9.50
N PRO A 52 25.68 12.39 -9.56
CA PRO A 52 25.89 11.51 -8.40
C PRO A 52 27.38 11.33 -8.08
N TYR A 53 27.73 11.31 -6.80
CA TYR A 53 29.09 11.04 -6.33
C TYR A 53 29.56 9.63 -6.73
N PRO A 54 30.88 9.36 -6.85
CA PRO A 54 31.39 8.02 -7.15
C PRO A 54 30.88 6.92 -6.20
N SER A 55 30.70 7.24 -4.90
CA SER A 55 30.09 6.35 -3.91
C SER A 55 28.62 6.05 -4.23
N GLN A 56 27.83 7.04 -4.64
CA GLN A 56 26.45 6.84 -5.08
C GLN A 56 26.37 6.01 -6.37
N GLN A 57 27.30 6.22 -7.32
CA GLN A 57 27.38 5.41 -8.54
C GLN A 57 27.67 3.93 -8.22
N LEU A 58 28.62 3.66 -7.33
CA LEU A 58 28.90 2.31 -6.83
C LEU A 58 27.69 1.70 -6.08
N MET A 59 27.03 2.49 -5.23
CA MET A 59 25.79 2.10 -4.56
C MET A 59 24.70 1.70 -5.56
N PHE A 60 24.46 2.48 -6.63
CA PHE A 60 23.48 2.11 -7.67
C PHE A 60 23.80 0.75 -8.31
N VAL A 61 25.07 0.53 -8.68
CA VAL A 61 25.53 -0.74 -9.28
C VAL A 61 25.27 -1.91 -8.33
N LYS A 62 25.65 -1.77 -7.05
CA LYS A 62 25.49 -2.82 -6.03
C LYS A 62 24.03 -3.10 -5.69
N ILE A 63 23.18 -2.07 -5.57
CA ILE A 63 21.73 -2.23 -5.37
C ILE A 63 21.12 -3.00 -6.54
N ILE A 64 21.27 -2.49 -7.77
CA ILE A 64 20.60 -3.08 -8.95
C ILE A 64 21.12 -4.49 -9.24
N GLN A 65 22.41 -4.77 -9.02
CA GLN A 65 22.97 -6.12 -9.12
C GLN A 65 22.34 -7.07 -8.08
N SER A 66 22.19 -6.62 -6.83
CA SER A 66 21.66 -7.45 -5.74
C SER A 66 20.16 -7.72 -5.91
N LEU A 67 19.38 -6.71 -6.28
CA LEU A 67 17.95 -6.84 -6.58
C LEU A 67 17.70 -7.79 -7.77
N LYS A 68 18.45 -7.66 -8.87
CA LYS A 68 18.36 -8.60 -10.01
C LYS A 68 18.67 -10.04 -9.59
N ASN A 69 19.66 -10.23 -8.73
CA ASN A 69 20.12 -11.54 -8.28
C ASN A 69 19.35 -12.11 -7.07
N LYS A 70 18.30 -11.41 -6.59
CA LYS A 70 17.52 -11.76 -5.38
C LYS A 70 18.41 -11.93 -4.12
N LYS A 71 19.47 -11.10 -3.97
CA LYS A 71 20.44 -11.15 -2.85
C LYS A 71 20.27 -9.98 -1.90
N HIS A 72 20.61 -10.20 -0.63
CA HIS A 72 20.82 -9.13 0.36
C HIS A 72 22.08 -8.33 0.02
N ALA A 73 22.11 -7.05 0.45
CA ALA A 73 23.26 -6.17 0.30
C ALA A 73 23.41 -5.27 1.54
N MET A 74 24.61 -5.28 2.14
CA MET A 74 25.02 -4.27 3.11
C MET A 74 25.78 -3.17 2.34
N ILE A 75 25.40 -1.91 2.54
CA ILE A 75 25.97 -0.78 1.79
C ILE A 75 26.30 0.36 2.74
N GLU A 76 27.59 0.53 3.00
CA GLU A 76 28.15 1.69 3.67
C GLU A 76 28.30 2.86 2.68
N SER A 77 28.04 4.08 3.12
CA SER A 77 28.34 5.31 2.37
C SER A 77 28.49 6.47 3.36
N PRO A 78 29.49 7.35 3.22
CA PRO A 78 29.74 8.43 4.18
C PRO A 78 28.54 9.35 4.42
N THR A 79 28.42 9.90 5.62
CA THR A 79 27.40 10.92 5.95
C THR A 79 27.45 12.10 4.99
N GLY A 80 26.28 12.62 4.60
CA GLY A 80 26.18 13.73 3.63
C GLY A 80 26.28 13.30 2.15
N SER A 81 26.69 12.07 1.82
CA SER A 81 26.80 11.57 0.43
C SER A 81 25.47 11.36 -0.32
N GLY A 82 24.32 11.78 0.25
CA GLY A 82 23.00 11.56 -0.35
C GLY A 82 22.56 10.10 -0.37
N LYS A 83 22.86 9.35 0.70
CA LYS A 83 22.57 7.91 0.87
C LYS A 83 21.10 7.54 0.61
N SER A 84 20.14 8.22 1.26
CA SER A 84 18.72 7.90 1.14
C SER A 84 18.16 8.19 -0.27
N LEU A 85 18.61 9.28 -0.91
CA LEU A 85 18.35 9.57 -2.33
C LEU A 85 18.95 8.47 -3.23
N GLY A 86 20.15 7.98 -2.89
CA GLY A 86 20.84 6.88 -3.56
C GLY A 86 20.03 5.57 -3.54
N LEU A 87 19.61 5.16 -2.35
CA LEU A 87 18.73 4.01 -2.10
C LEU A 87 17.41 4.14 -2.86
N LEU A 88 16.71 5.27 -2.72
CA LEU A 88 15.44 5.52 -3.41
C LEU A 88 15.59 5.42 -4.93
N SER A 89 16.59 6.09 -5.50
CA SER A 89 16.74 6.18 -6.97
C SER A 89 16.96 4.81 -7.61
N ALA A 90 17.85 3.99 -7.05
CA ALA A 90 18.11 2.65 -7.59
C ALA A 90 16.95 1.68 -7.37
N CYS A 91 16.35 1.65 -6.17
CA CYS A 91 15.24 0.76 -5.87
C CYS A 91 13.96 1.13 -6.66
N CYS A 92 13.67 2.42 -6.82
CA CYS A 92 12.53 2.89 -7.62
C CYS A 92 12.74 2.60 -9.12
N ALA A 93 13.92 2.90 -9.67
CA ALA A 93 14.24 2.57 -11.06
C ALA A 93 14.10 1.07 -11.36
N TRP A 94 14.61 0.23 -10.45
CA TRP A 94 14.48 -1.23 -10.55
C TRP A 94 13.01 -1.68 -10.47
N LEU A 95 12.22 -1.15 -9.53
CA LEU A 95 10.82 -1.53 -9.38
C LEU A 95 9.97 -1.07 -10.57
N GLN A 96 10.24 0.11 -11.15
CA GLN A 96 9.55 0.60 -12.34
C GLN A 96 9.86 -0.28 -13.56
N ASP A 97 11.15 -0.59 -13.80
CA ASP A 97 11.60 -1.53 -14.84
C ASP A 97 10.96 -2.93 -14.67
N TYR A 98 10.94 -3.44 -13.44
CA TYR A 98 10.32 -4.72 -13.09
C TYR A 98 8.79 -4.69 -13.31
N LYS A 99 8.09 -3.60 -12.97
CA LYS A 99 6.64 -3.44 -13.24
C LYS A 99 6.36 -3.52 -14.75
N VAL A 100 7.15 -2.84 -15.58
CA VAL A 100 7.03 -2.88 -17.05
C VAL A 100 7.29 -4.29 -17.58
N LYS A 101 8.38 -4.95 -17.18
CA LYS A 101 8.72 -6.32 -17.61
C LYS A 101 7.67 -7.34 -17.19
N ARG A 102 7.17 -7.27 -15.95
CA ARG A 102 6.06 -8.11 -15.46
C ARG A 102 4.78 -7.88 -16.29
N ARG A 103 4.48 -6.64 -16.69
CA ARG A 103 3.32 -6.34 -17.53
C ARG A 103 3.46 -6.95 -18.92
N LEU A 104 4.61 -6.77 -19.56
CA LEU A 104 4.91 -7.33 -20.88
C LEU A 104 4.83 -8.86 -20.88
N ALA A 105 5.46 -9.53 -19.90
CA ALA A 105 5.38 -10.99 -19.77
C ALA A 105 3.96 -11.52 -19.48
N LYS A 106 3.11 -10.74 -18.80
CA LYS A 106 1.68 -11.08 -18.67
C LYS A 106 0.94 -10.92 -20.00
N GLN A 107 1.21 -9.84 -20.74
CA GLN A 107 0.63 -9.58 -22.07
C GLN A 107 1.07 -10.62 -23.12
N GLN A 108 2.25 -11.21 -22.95
CA GLN A 108 2.84 -12.22 -23.84
C GLN A 108 2.61 -13.67 -23.39
N CYS A 109 1.85 -13.91 -22.31
CA CYS A 109 1.60 -15.25 -21.79
C CYS A 109 0.44 -15.95 -22.52
N PRO A 110 0.55 -17.24 -22.91
CA PRO A 110 -0.56 -18.02 -23.46
C PRO A 110 -1.85 -17.98 -22.62
N LYS A 111 -1.80 -18.23 -21.30
CA LYS A 111 -3.01 -18.25 -20.44
C LYS A 111 -3.58 -16.87 -20.10
N HIS A 112 -2.73 -15.85 -19.99
CA HIS A 112 -3.08 -14.55 -19.39
C HIS A 112 -3.01 -13.36 -20.37
N GLY A 113 -2.53 -13.58 -21.59
CA GLY A 113 -2.48 -12.61 -22.69
C GLY A 113 -3.80 -12.53 -23.46
N THR A 114 -4.93 -12.48 -22.76
CA THR A 114 -6.27 -12.56 -23.36
C THR A 114 -6.62 -11.34 -24.22
N GLY A 115 -6.33 -11.42 -25.52
CA GLY A 115 -7.06 -10.77 -26.65
C GLY A 115 -7.06 -9.24 -26.79
N SER A 116 -6.84 -8.46 -25.72
CA SER A 116 -7.23 -7.04 -25.61
C SER A 116 -6.38 -6.01 -26.40
N ILE A 117 -5.80 -6.40 -27.54
CA ILE A 117 -5.16 -5.50 -28.52
C ILE A 117 -5.73 -5.70 -29.93
N ALA A 118 -6.32 -6.86 -30.25
CA ALA A 118 -6.84 -7.18 -31.58
C ALA A 118 -7.97 -6.25 -32.06
N ALA A 119 -8.73 -5.64 -31.14
CA ALA A 119 -9.81 -4.70 -31.45
C ALA A 119 -9.36 -3.23 -31.63
N GLY A 120 -8.06 -2.91 -31.43
CA GLY A 120 -7.58 -1.52 -31.33
C GLY A 120 -6.68 -1.02 -32.47
N PHE A 121 -6.06 -1.91 -33.25
CA PHE A 121 -5.01 -1.52 -34.22
C PHE A 121 -5.47 -1.48 -35.69
N ASN A 122 -6.52 -2.22 -36.07
CA ASN A 122 -6.95 -2.37 -37.46
C ASN A 122 -7.88 -1.23 -37.94
N LYS A 123 -7.48 0.02 -37.73
CA LYS A 123 -8.19 1.21 -38.26
C LYS A 123 -7.29 2.40 -38.60
N ALA A 124 -6.00 2.13 -38.86
CA ALA A 124 -4.98 3.14 -39.15
C ALA A 124 -3.90 2.63 -40.14
N VAL A 125 -4.25 1.69 -41.04
CA VAL A 125 -3.31 1.07 -42.00
C VAL A 125 -3.81 1.18 -43.46
N ASP A 126 -5.08 1.57 -43.69
CA ASP A 126 -5.68 1.63 -45.03
C ASP A 126 -5.16 2.78 -45.93
N ASP A 127 -4.51 3.80 -45.35
CA ASP A 127 -4.05 5.00 -46.07
C ASP A 127 -2.58 4.94 -46.57
N ILE A 128 -1.82 3.88 -46.28
CA ILE A 128 -0.42 3.75 -46.73
C ILE A 128 -0.34 3.01 -48.08
N LYS A 129 -0.57 3.74 -49.17
CA LYS A 129 -0.29 3.27 -50.53
C LYS A 129 1.22 3.25 -50.83
N MET A 130 1.80 2.07 -51.00
CA MET A 130 3.05 1.82 -51.74
C MET A 130 2.92 0.50 -52.55
N PRO A 131 3.76 0.26 -53.58
CA PRO A 131 3.34 -0.52 -54.76
C PRO A 131 3.37 -2.05 -54.63
N ARG A 132 2.69 -2.70 -55.58
CA ARG A 132 2.61 -4.16 -55.74
C ARG A 132 3.94 -4.77 -56.18
N ILE A 133 4.17 -6.00 -55.72
CA ILE A 133 4.89 -7.06 -56.44
C ILE A 133 3.98 -8.30 -56.36
N ASP A 134 3.77 -8.99 -57.48
CA ASP A 134 2.88 -10.14 -57.57
C ASP A 134 3.61 -11.47 -57.29
N GLU A 135 2.92 -12.44 -56.66
CA GLU A 135 2.94 -13.88 -57.00
C GLU A 135 1.89 -14.66 -56.17
N THR A 136 1.51 -15.88 -56.60
CA THR A 136 0.26 -16.57 -56.17
C THR A 136 0.45 -18.12 -55.96
N PRO A 137 -0.56 -19.00 -55.68
CA PRO A 137 -0.64 -19.61 -54.34
C PRO A 137 -0.95 -21.13 -54.24
N SER A 138 -0.92 -21.70 -53.02
CA SER A 138 -1.50 -23.02 -52.61
C SER A 138 -1.73 -22.97 -51.07
N LYS A 139 -2.79 -23.41 -50.36
CA LYS A 139 -3.71 -24.60 -50.40
C LYS A 139 -2.97 -25.93 -50.16
N SER A 140 -3.38 -26.88 -49.28
CA SER A 140 -4.43 -27.00 -48.23
C SER A 140 -4.25 -28.36 -47.49
N GLY A 141 -4.83 -28.73 -46.33
CA GLY A 141 -5.72 -28.09 -45.34
C GLY A 141 -6.71 -29.10 -44.68
N LYS A 142 -7.12 -28.88 -43.41
CA LYS A 142 -8.09 -29.67 -42.56
C LYS A 142 -7.60 -31.04 -41.98
N GLU A 143 -7.64 -31.25 -40.64
CA GLU A 143 -8.66 -31.92 -39.76
C GLU A 143 -8.65 -33.48 -39.83
N ASN A 144 -8.87 -34.29 -38.77
CA ASN A 144 -9.08 -34.05 -37.32
C ASN A 144 -8.81 -35.32 -36.45
N ASN A 145 -8.72 -35.11 -35.12
CA ASN A 145 -9.22 -35.89 -33.94
C ASN A 145 -9.94 -37.26 -34.17
N GLU A 146 -9.97 -38.28 -33.27
CA GLU A 146 -9.55 -38.54 -31.86
C GLU A 146 -9.90 -40.04 -31.49
N SER A 147 -9.78 -40.67 -30.30
CA SER A 147 -8.96 -40.58 -29.05
C SER A 147 -9.27 -41.79 -28.10
N SER A 148 -9.20 -41.59 -26.77
CA SER A 148 -9.74 -42.40 -25.65
C SER A 148 -8.96 -43.65 -25.15
N PHE A 149 -8.47 -43.60 -23.89
CA PHE A 149 -9.10 -44.34 -22.78
C PHE A 149 -8.60 -43.92 -21.35
N LEU A 150 -9.51 -43.34 -20.56
CA LEU A 150 -9.76 -43.47 -19.10
C LEU A 150 -8.64 -43.63 -18.01
N ASN A 151 -8.76 -42.76 -16.97
CA ASN A 151 -8.60 -43.03 -15.51
C ASN A 151 -7.20 -43.40 -14.94
N TYR A 152 -6.88 -43.25 -13.64
CA TYR A 152 -7.72 -43.28 -12.42
C TYR A 152 -7.08 -42.62 -11.15
N MET A 153 -7.92 -42.42 -10.12
CA MET A 153 -7.61 -42.30 -8.67
C MET A 153 -7.07 -40.97 -8.07
N LYS A 154 -7.05 -40.95 -6.72
CA LYS A 154 -7.44 -39.83 -5.82
C LYS A 154 -6.92 -40.07 -4.37
N ASN A 155 -7.15 -39.11 -3.47
CA ASN A 155 -6.94 -39.16 -2.00
C ASN A 155 -5.45 -39.14 -1.56
N GLU A 156 -5.01 -38.79 -0.34
CA GLU A 156 -5.59 -38.43 0.99
C GLU A 156 -4.54 -37.51 1.70
N SER A 157 -4.66 -36.87 2.89
CA SER A 157 -5.64 -36.81 4.01
C SER A 157 -5.40 -35.54 4.88
N ASP A 158 -6.42 -35.05 5.59
CA ASP A 158 -6.54 -34.77 7.06
C ASP A 158 -5.41 -34.09 7.89
N ASP A 159 -5.66 -33.33 8.97
CA ASP A 159 -6.82 -32.50 9.39
C ASP A 159 -6.45 -31.64 10.64
N LEU A 160 -7.25 -30.61 10.96
CA LEU A 160 -7.73 -30.21 12.31
C LEU A 160 -8.27 -28.76 12.35
N ASN A 161 -9.38 -28.57 13.05
CA ASN A 161 -10.27 -27.40 12.94
C ASN A 161 -10.48 -26.66 14.28
N THR A 162 -10.64 -25.32 14.15
CA THR A 162 -11.58 -24.40 14.87
C THR A 162 -11.63 -24.45 16.43
N GLU A 163 -12.35 -23.60 17.18
CA GLU A 163 -13.28 -22.46 16.96
C GLU A 163 -12.68 -21.18 17.64
N ASP A 164 -13.08 -19.94 17.35
CA ASP A 164 -14.40 -19.33 17.61
C ASP A 164 -14.96 -18.46 16.46
N THR A 165 -16.29 -18.40 16.46
CA THR A 165 -17.23 -17.72 15.54
C THR A 165 -17.69 -16.35 16.09
N THR A 166 -18.26 -15.36 15.39
CA THR A 166 -18.54 -15.03 13.96
C THR A 166 -19.06 -13.57 13.86
N PHE A 167 -19.33 -13.07 12.64
CA PHE A 167 -20.37 -12.05 12.33
C PHE A 167 -19.96 -10.57 12.58
N ASP A 168 -20.20 -9.57 11.72
CA ASP A 168 -20.46 -9.53 10.25
C ASP A 168 -20.25 -8.07 9.75
N SER A 169 -20.40 -7.67 8.47
CA SER A 169 -20.77 -8.35 7.22
C SER A 169 -20.13 -7.61 6.04
N PHE A 170 -19.87 -8.28 4.90
CA PHE A 170 -19.86 -7.66 3.56
C PHE A 170 -20.01 -8.74 2.48
N GLY A 171 -20.99 -8.56 1.58
CA GLY A 171 -21.53 -9.67 0.78
C GLY A 171 -20.62 -10.29 -0.28
N GLU A 172 -20.67 -11.62 -0.37
CA GLU A 172 -20.07 -12.40 -1.45
C GLU A 172 -20.80 -12.16 -2.78
N ALA A 173 -20.04 -12.03 -3.87
CA ALA A 173 -20.60 -12.09 -5.22
C ALA A 173 -20.83 -13.56 -5.59
N LYS A 174 -22.05 -13.91 -5.98
CA LYS A 174 -22.37 -15.27 -6.46
C LYS A 174 -21.68 -15.52 -7.81
N ASP A 175 -20.87 -16.57 -7.88
CA ASP A 175 -20.52 -17.19 -9.16
C ASP A 175 -21.75 -17.97 -9.66
N GLU A 176 -22.46 -17.42 -10.64
CA GLU A 176 -23.52 -18.16 -11.35
C GLU A 176 -22.88 -19.00 -12.46
N SER A 177 -22.80 -20.31 -12.21
CA SER A 177 -22.22 -21.29 -13.13
C SER A 177 -23.08 -21.47 -14.40
N ILE A 178 -22.70 -20.80 -15.48
CA ILE A 178 -23.15 -21.16 -16.83
C ILE A 178 -22.21 -22.23 -17.37
N PHE A 179 -22.73 -23.43 -17.59
CA PHE A 179 -22.02 -24.50 -18.29
C PHE A 179 -21.75 -24.09 -19.73
N ASP A 180 -20.51 -24.24 -20.19
CA ASP A 180 -20.20 -24.32 -21.62
C ASP A 180 -19.23 -25.47 -21.87
N ASN A 181 -19.55 -26.30 -22.86
CA ASN A 181 -18.79 -27.52 -23.18
C ASN A 181 -17.78 -27.21 -24.28
N SER A 182 -16.50 -27.08 -23.90
CA SER A 182 -15.39 -27.03 -24.87
C SER A 182 -14.24 -27.93 -24.43
N GLU A 183 -13.54 -28.47 -25.43
CA GLU A 183 -12.63 -29.62 -25.29
C GLU A 183 -11.33 -29.25 -24.56
N HIS A 184 -10.78 -30.21 -23.80
CA HIS A 184 -9.53 -30.04 -23.06
C HIS A 184 -8.31 -29.95 -23.99
N GLN A 185 -7.98 -28.75 -24.45
CA GLN A 185 -6.65 -28.47 -24.99
C GLN A 185 -5.60 -28.57 -23.87
N PRO A 186 -4.35 -29.00 -24.17
CA PRO A 186 -3.30 -29.12 -23.16
C PRO A 186 -3.01 -27.76 -22.54
N ASP A 187 -3.03 -27.74 -21.20
CA ASP A 187 -3.27 -26.53 -20.41
C ASP A 187 -2.01 -25.63 -20.27
N ALA A 188 -1.61 -25.02 -21.40
CA ALA A 188 -0.32 -24.40 -21.71
C ALA A 188 0.22 -23.45 -20.62
N GLU A 189 1.28 -23.88 -19.92
CA GLU A 189 1.79 -23.28 -18.68
C GLU A 189 2.01 -21.74 -18.73
N CYS A 190 1.61 -21.02 -17.67
CA CYS A 190 1.82 -19.56 -17.58
C CYS A 190 3.30 -19.23 -17.37
N THR A 191 3.98 -18.90 -18.47
CA THR A 191 5.30 -18.24 -18.51
C THR A 191 5.38 -16.97 -17.65
N CYS A 192 4.22 -16.40 -17.30
CA CYS A 192 4.07 -15.27 -16.40
C CYS A 192 4.20 -15.58 -14.89
N SER A 193 4.17 -16.84 -14.47
CA SER A 193 3.94 -17.22 -13.07
C SER A 193 5.08 -16.82 -12.13
N GLU A 194 6.31 -16.73 -12.64
CA GLU A 194 7.50 -16.41 -11.85
C GLU A 194 7.55 -14.94 -11.39
N MET A 195 7.03 -14.02 -12.21
CA MET A 195 7.09 -12.59 -11.92
C MET A 195 5.89 -12.13 -11.06
N LYS A 196 5.97 -12.42 -9.76
CA LYS A 196 5.00 -11.98 -8.73
C LYS A 196 4.93 -10.43 -8.59
N LYS A 197 3.89 -9.89 -7.92
CA LYS A 197 3.88 -8.47 -7.50
C LYS A 197 4.98 -8.28 -6.43
N ILE A 198 5.80 -7.26 -6.62
CA ILE A 198 6.82 -6.82 -5.66
C ILE A 198 6.41 -5.45 -5.12
N ARG A 199 6.68 -5.22 -3.83
CA ARG A 199 6.59 -3.92 -3.14
C ARG A 199 7.94 -3.60 -2.49
N ILE A 200 8.22 -2.32 -2.23
CA ILE A 200 9.32 -1.86 -1.37
C ILE A 200 8.75 -1.51 0.01
N TYR A 201 9.35 -2.03 1.07
CA TYR A 201 9.23 -1.48 2.43
C TYR A 201 10.48 -0.64 2.71
N TYR A 202 10.30 0.66 3.00
CA TYR A 202 11.39 1.56 3.37
C TYR A 202 11.32 1.84 4.87
N GLY A 203 12.11 1.09 5.62
CA GLY A 203 12.29 1.22 7.06
C GLY A 203 13.25 2.35 7.43
N THR A 204 12.87 3.16 8.42
CA THR A 204 13.77 4.05 9.17
C THR A 204 13.50 3.93 10.67
N ARG A 205 14.36 4.46 11.54
CA ARG A 205 14.11 4.43 12.99
C ARG A 205 12.93 5.32 13.43
N THR A 206 12.73 6.48 12.80
CA THR A 206 11.75 7.48 13.26
C THR A 206 10.89 8.10 12.15
N HIS A 207 9.67 8.50 12.51
CA HIS A 207 8.77 9.23 11.62
C HIS A 207 9.37 10.55 11.08
N LYS A 208 10.19 11.26 11.86
CA LYS A 208 10.90 12.45 11.37
C LYS A 208 11.88 12.12 10.23
N GLN A 209 12.52 10.95 10.26
CA GLN A 209 13.33 10.46 9.13
C GLN A 209 12.45 10.01 7.96
N ILE A 210 11.28 9.41 8.20
CA ILE A 210 10.32 9.11 7.11
C ILE A 210 9.95 10.39 6.35
N SER A 211 9.55 11.45 7.06
CA SER A 211 9.19 12.73 6.43
C SER A 211 10.39 13.46 5.80
N GLN A 212 11.65 13.03 6.04
CA GLN A 212 12.85 13.45 5.29
C GLN A 212 13.04 12.60 4.02
N VAL A 213 12.97 11.27 4.13
CA VAL A 213 13.07 10.34 2.99
C VAL A 213 11.98 10.60 1.96
N ILE A 214 10.75 10.91 2.39
CA ILE A 214 9.63 11.29 1.52
C ILE A 214 9.91 12.61 0.80
N LYS A 215 10.61 13.56 1.43
CA LYS A 215 11.02 14.82 0.78
C LYS A 215 12.07 14.54 -0.31
N GLU A 216 12.99 13.60 -0.10
CA GLU A 216 13.89 13.12 -1.15
C GLU A 216 13.16 12.34 -2.26
N PHE A 217 12.20 11.48 -1.93
CA PHE A 217 11.35 10.80 -2.92
C PHE A 217 10.55 11.81 -3.76
N SER A 218 10.07 12.91 -3.16
CA SER A 218 9.36 13.98 -3.88
C SER A 218 10.24 14.77 -4.86
N ARG A 219 11.57 14.61 -4.82
CA ARG A 219 12.54 15.16 -5.78
C ARG A 219 12.84 14.21 -6.95
N LEU A 220 12.32 12.98 -6.91
CA LEU A 220 12.48 11.97 -7.95
C LEU A 220 11.20 11.87 -8.81
N PRO A 221 11.30 11.44 -10.08
CA PRO A 221 10.14 11.43 -10.97
C PRO A 221 9.15 10.33 -10.62
N TYR A 222 9.58 9.23 -9.99
CA TYR A 222 8.80 8.00 -9.85
C TYR A 222 7.44 8.17 -9.15
N GLY A 223 7.31 9.09 -8.19
CA GLY A 223 6.03 9.43 -7.55
C GLY A 223 5.12 10.35 -8.39
N HIS A 224 5.68 11.03 -9.39
CA HIS A 224 5.00 12.06 -10.20
C HIS A 224 4.82 11.69 -11.67
N GLU A 225 5.46 10.61 -12.17
CA GLU A 225 5.27 10.14 -13.55
C GLU A 225 3.80 9.77 -13.79
N ARG A 226 3.28 10.12 -14.97
CA ARG A 226 1.88 9.84 -15.34
C ARG A 226 1.69 8.39 -15.76
N ASN A 227 0.45 7.93 -15.67
CA ASN A 227 -0.02 6.60 -16.12
C ASN A 227 0.67 5.45 -15.34
N GLU A 228 0.72 4.26 -15.93
CA GLU A 228 1.16 3.00 -15.30
C GLU A 228 2.59 2.99 -14.70
N LYS A 229 3.41 3.98 -15.06
CA LYS A 229 4.78 4.13 -14.58
C LYS A 229 4.91 4.70 -13.16
N GLN A 230 3.87 5.35 -12.65
CA GLN A 230 3.87 5.91 -11.30
C GLN A 230 4.15 4.81 -10.26
N LEU A 231 4.98 5.10 -9.27
CA LEU A 231 5.15 4.28 -8.07
C LEU A 231 4.28 4.88 -6.96
N ARG A 232 3.20 4.18 -6.62
CA ARG A 232 2.24 4.62 -5.58
C ARG A 232 2.83 4.35 -4.21
N HIS A 233 2.89 5.35 -3.32
CA HIS A 233 3.36 5.15 -1.95
C HIS A 233 2.22 5.17 -0.91
N THR A 234 2.52 4.69 0.30
CA THR A 234 1.78 4.98 1.53
C THR A 234 2.76 5.01 2.72
N ILE A 235 2.24 5.30 3.92
CA ILE A 235 3.01 5.41 5.16
C ILE A 235 2.28 4.63 6.25
N LEU A 236 2.98 3.71 6.90
CA LEU A 236 2.48 3.11 8.15
C LEU A 236 2.85 4.05 9.30
N ALA A 237 1.83 4.53 10.00
CA ALA A 237 1.98 5.46 11.12
C ALA A 237 1.06 5.08 12.27
N SER A 238 1.48 5.40 13.49
CA SER A 238 0.70 5.12 14.69
C SER A 238 -0.47 6.10 14.84
N ARG A 239 -1.44 5.76 15.70
CA ARG A 239 -2.64 6.59 15.94
C ARG A 239 -2.27 7.95 16.52
N GLU A 240 -1.19 8.00 17.28
CA GLU A 240 -0.71 9.21 17.97
C GLU A 240 -0.25 10.29 16.99
N GLN A 241 0.06 9.92 15.73
CA GLN A 241 0.49 10.83 14.66
C GLN A 241 -0.53 11.01 13.53
N SER A 242 -1.61 10.21 13.52
CA SER A 242 -2.56 10.14 12.38
C SER A 242 -4.04 10.12 12.77
N CYS A 243 -4.36 10.17 14.06
CA CYS A 243 -5.73 10.40 14.53
C CYS A 243 -6.13 11.86 14.32
N LEU A 244 -7.30 12.09 13.75
CA LEU A 244 -7.91 13.41 13.56
C LEU A 244 -8.99 13.74 14.60
N ASN A 245 -9.60 12.72 15.21
CA ASN A 245 -10.69 12.88 16.18
C ASN A 245 -10.20 13.53 17.47
N ALA A 246 -10.88 14.57 17.95
CA ALA A 246 -10.47 15.37 19.11
C ALA A 246 -10.39 14.54 20.41
N SER A 247 -11.45 13.79 20.75
CA SER A 247 -11.50 13.00 22.00
C SER A 247 -10.36 11.99 22.10
N VAL A 248 -10.07 11.29 21.00
CA VAL A 248 -8.98 10.31 20.87
C VAL A 248 -7.59 10.98 20.76
N ARG A 249 -7.50 12.30 20.56
CA ARG A 249 -6.24 13.05 20.62
C ARG A 249 -5.95 13.61 22.02
N GLU A 250 -7.00 13.87 22.79
CA GLU A 250 -6.96 14.41 24.16
C GLU A 250 -6.72 13.32 25.21
N SER A 251 -7.14 12.07 24.95
CA SER A 251 -6.79 10.89 25.75
C SER A 251 -5.27 10.63 25.79
N GLU A 252 -4.76 10.17 26.94
CA GLU A 252 -3.36 9.78 27.13
C GLU A 252 -2.98 8.57 26.24
N ASP A 253 -3.67 7.43 26.40
CA ASP A 253 -3.58 6.30 25.47
C ASP A 253 -4.58 6.45 24.31
N ARG A 254 -4.11 7.10 23.25
CA ARG A 254 -4.82 7.27 21.98
C ARG A 254 -5.07 5.95 21.24
N THR A 255 -4.37 4.88 21.58
CA THR A 255 -4.56 3.57 20.98
C THR A 255 -5.68 2.79 21.66
N THR A 256 -5.78 2.84 22.99
CA THR A 256 -6.90 2.24 23.75
C THR A 256 -8.19 3.02 23.56
N ALA A 257 -8.18 4.36 23.73
CA ALA A 257 -9.36 5.20 23.45
C ALA A 257 -9.87 5.06 22.00
N CYS A 258 -8.98 4.80 21.03
CA CYS A 258 -9.39 4.51 19.66
C CYS A 258 -10.00 3.12 19.49
N LYS A 259 -9.64 2.11 20.31
CA LYS A 259 -10.26 0.77 20.28
C LYS A 259 -11.66 0.83 20.88
N GLU A 260 -11.80 1.43 22.05
CA GLU A 260 -13.08 1.60 22.76
C GLU A 260 -14.09 2.35 21.89
N LEU A 261 -13.70 3.49 21.28
CA LEU A 261 -14.57 4.26 20.40
C LEU A 261 -15.03 3.50 19.13
N ILE A 262 -14.37 2.40 18.77
CA ILE A 262 -14.70 1.61 17.56
C ILE A 262 -15.13 0.16 17.85
N ALA A 263 -15.32 -0.17 19.13
CA ALA A 263 -15.87 -1.42 19.62
C ALA A 263 -17.38 -1.55 19.26
N PRO A 264 -17.99 -2.74 19.37
CA PRO A 264 -19.40 -2.95 19.02
C PRO A 264 -20.39 -2.13 19.87
N ASP A 265 -20.02 -1.88 21.12
CA ASP A 265 -20.70 -1.09 22.15
C ASP A 265 -20.25 0.39 22.17
N GLY A 266 -19.21 0.74 21.41
CA GLY A 266 -18.65 2.09 21.37
C GLY A 266 -19.50 3.09 20.57
N LEU A 267 -19.39 4.38 20.93
CA LEU A 267 -20.12 5.50 20.29
C LEU A 267 -19.83 5.68 18.78
N GLY A 268 -18.84 4.98 18.24
CA GLY A 268 -18.44 5.05 16.85
C GLY A 268 -17.51 6.22 16.54
N CYS A 269 -16.70 6.07 15.49
CA CYS A 269 -15.79 7.12 15.02
C CYS A 269 -16.18 7.56 13.60
N VAL A 270 -16.70 8.79 13.46
CA VAL A 270 -17.12 9.40 12.18
C VAL A 270 -16.02 9.26 11.12
N TYR A 271 -14.77 9.54 11.48
CA TYR A 271 -13.61 9.39 10.60
C TYR A 271 -13.41 7.95 10.08
N ARG A 272 -13.69 6.92 10.89
CA ARG A 272 -13.63 5.50 10.47
C ARG A 272 -14.83 5.14 9.59
N HIS A 273 -16.01 5.65 9.94
CA HIS A 273 -17.24 5.43 9.18
C HIS A 273 -17.12 5.99 7.75
N ASN A 274 -16.72 7.25 7.60
CA ASN A 274 -16.61 7.94 6.32
C ASN A 274 -15.61 7.28 5.36
N LEU A 275 -14.58 6.59 5.87
CA LEU A 275 -13.63 5.83 5.06
C LEU A 275 -14.31 4.71 4.23
N ARG A 276 -15.45 4.15 4.68
CA ARG A 276 -16.27 3.18 3.92
C ARG A 276 -16.84 3.75 2.62
N THR A 277 -16.81 5.07 2.41
CA THR A 277 -17.17 5.64 1.10
C THR A 277 -16.02 5.57 0.07
N PHE A 278 -14.84 5.11 0.50
CA PHE A 278 -13.59 5.07 -0.27
C PHE A 278 -12.97 3.66 -0.35
N ASP A 279 -13.79 2.61 -0.47
CA ASP A 279 -13.34 1.21 -0.59
C ASP A 279 -12.36 0.97 -1.76
N ASP A 280 -12.48 1.76 -2.84
CA ASP A 280 -11.51 1.78 -3.95
C ASP A 280 -10.35 2.74 -3.63
N PRO A 281 -9.10 2.25 -3.48
CA PRO A 281 -7.93 3.09 -3.25
C PRO A 281 -7.70 4.15 -4.34
N ASN A 282 -8.19 3.93 -5.58
CA ASN A 282 -8.08 4.91 -6.65
C ASN A 282 -9.00 6.13 -6.42
N LYS A 283 -10.18 5.98 -5.78
CA LYS A 283 -11.01 7.11 -5.34
C LYS A 283 -10.28 7.93 -4.28
N LEU A 284 -9.70 7.24 -3.29
CA LEU A 284 -8.99 7.85 -2.18
C LEU A 284 -7.74 8.63 -2.66
N ARG A 285 -6.92 8.02 -3.53
CA ARG A 285 -5.76 8.69 -4.15
C ARG A 285 -6.19 9.92 -4.95
N LYS A 286 -7.21 9.82 -5.82
CA LYS A 286 -7.74 10.99 -6.55
C LYS A 286 -8.17 12.13 -5.62
N LYS A 287 -8.73 11.85 -4.44
CA LYS A 287 -9.07 12.88 -3.44
C LYS A 287 -7.80 13.54 -2.86
N ILE A 288 -6.76 12.76 -2.55
CA ILE A 288 -5.46 13.26 -2.05
C ILE A 288 -4.72 14.07 -3.13
N ASP A 289 -4.68 13.58 -4.38
CA ASP A 289 -4.08 14.28 -5.53
C ASP A 289 -4.74 15.65 -5.77
N ASN A 290 -6.07 15.72 -5.65
CA ASN A 290 -6.83 16.97 -5.75
C ASN A 290 -6.52 17.97 -4.61
N CYS A 291 -6.02 17.49 -3.47
CA CYS A 291 -5.47 18.31 -2.39
C CYS A 291 -3.99 18.71 -2.62
N GLY A 292 -3.48 18.57 -3.85
CA GLY A 292 -2.20 19.15 -4.27
C GLY A 292 -0.96 18.29 -3.98
N ALA A 293 -1.13 17.03 -3.57
CA ALA A 293 -0.04 16.13 -3.25
C ALA A 293 -0.13 14.82 -4.03
N GLY A 294 0.78 14.61 -5.00
CA GLY A 294 1.08 13.28 -5.57
C GLY A 294 2.16 12.52 -4.79
N VAL A 295 2.92 13.24 -3.95
CA VAL A 295 3.81 12.70 -2.92
C VAL A 295 3.57 13.50 -1.64
N TRP A 296 3.32 12.80 -0.53
CA TRP A 296 2.92 13.34 0.78
C TRP A 296 3.62 12.63 1.93
N ASP A 297 3.87 13.33 3.04
CA ASP A 297 4.15 12.74 4.36
C ASP A 297 2.86 12.49 5.17
N ILE A 298 2.95 12.03 6.42
CA ILE A 298 1.75 11.63 7.20
C ILE A 298 0.97 12.85 7.69
N GLU A 299 1.68 13.95 7.94
CA GLU A 299 1.12 15.25 8.30
C GLU A 299 0.33 15.85 7.13
N GLU A 300 0.92 15.86 5.91
CA GLU A 300 0.22 16.29 4.69
C GLU A 300 -0.98 15.39 4.34
N LEU A 301 -0.88 14.07 4.54
CA LEU A 301 -2.01 13.15 4.35
C LEU A 301 -3.15 13.43 5.34
N SER A 302 -2.82 13.70 6.60
CA SER A 302 -3.80 13.95 7.65
C SER A 302 -4.58 15.25 7.40
N GLU A 303 -3.92 16.33 6.97
CA GLU A 303 -4.61 17.57 6.61
C GLU A 303 -5.45 17.41 5.31
N ALA A 304 -4.99 16.63 4.33
CA ALA A 304 -5.76 16.35 3.11
C ALA A 304 -7.04 15.53 3.34
N LEU A 305 -7.06 14.68 4.38
CA LEU A 305 -8.19 13.83 4.75
C LEU A 305 -9.14 14.47 5.78
N LYS A 306 -8.73 15.58 6.41
CA LYS A 306 -9.52 16.37 7.37
C LYS A 306 -10.81 16.93 6.78
N SER A 307 -10.79 17.34 5.51
CA SER A 307 -12.00 17.61 4.71
C SER A 307 -12.05 16.61 3.55
N PRO A 308 -12.60 15.41 3.80
CA PRO A 308 -13.99 15.26 4.24
C PRO A 308 -14.09 14.27 5.42
N GLU A 309 -13.38 14.55 6.51
CA GLU A 309 -13.38 13.77 7.76
C GLU A 309 -13.17 12.27 7.53
N ILE A 310 -12.03 11.89 6.93
CA ILE A 310 -11.60 10.50 6.73
C ILE A 310 -10.48 10.16 7.72
N CYS A 311 -10.51 8.97 8.33
CA CYS A 311 -9.49 8.52 9.28
C CYS A 311 -8.14 8.27 8.57
N ALA A 312 -7.17 9.16 8.74
CA ALA A 312 -5.85 9.03 8.11
C ALA A 312 -5.11 7.75 8.55
N TYR A 313 -5.24 7.31 9.81
CA TYR A 313 -4.71 6.04 10.29
C TYR A 313 -5.19 4.84 9.47
N PHE A 314 -6.50 4.61 9.38
CA PHE A 314 -7.05 3.47 8.62
C PHE A 314 -6.88 3.66 7.10
N ALA A 315 -6.94 4.89 6.59
CA ALA A 315 -6.67 5.20 5.20
C ALA A 315 -5.25 4.82 4.78
N SER A 316 -4.22 5.17 5.58
CA SER A 316 -2.82 4.91 5.24
C SER A 316 -2.41 3.46 5.48
N THR A 317 -2.91 2.83 6.55
CA THR A 317 -2.54 1.47 6.96
C THR A 317 -3.33 0.37 6.24
N ARG A 318 -4.63 0.58 5.96
CA ARG A 318 -5.50 -0.39 5.29
C ARG A 318 -5.64 -0.06 3.80
N SER A 319 -6.42 0.97 3.46
CA SER A 319 -6.83 1.24 2.08
C SER A 319 -5.66 1.50 1.11
N LEU A 320 -4.73 2.38 1.47
CA LEU A 320 -3.59 2.74 0.61
C LEU A 320 -2.49 1.67 0.54
N THR A 321 -2.46 0.70 1.47
CA THR A 321 -1.49 -0.42 1.48
C THR A 321 -1.79 -1.45 0.40
N VAL A 322 -3.07 -1.64 0.05
CA VAL A 322 -3.52 -2.60 -0.97
C VAL A 322 -2.82 -2.36 -2.31
N ASP A 323 -2.90 -1.14 -2.82
CA ASP A 323 -2.40 -0.81 -4.16
C ASP A 323 -0.92 -0.38 -4.18
N ALA A 324 -0.38 0.14 -3.07
CA ALA A 324 0.98 0.66 -2.97
C ALA A 324 2.07 -0.24 -3.57
N ASP A 325 3.03 0.44 -4.22
CA ASP A 325 4.32 -0.07 -4.67
C ASP A 325 5.42 0.16 -3.62
N ILE A 326 5.32 1.25 -2.83
CA ILE A 326 6.28 1.64 -1.78
C ILE A 326 5.53 1.91 -0.47
N ILE A 327 6.02 1.36 0.63
CA ILE A 327 5.46 1.55 1.97
C ILE A 327 6.58 2.11 2.86
N PHE A 328 6.47 3.38 3.25
CA PHE A 328 7.38 3.98 4.22
C PHE A 328 6.92 3.61 5.63
N THR A 329 7.85 3.22 6.50
CA THR A 329 7.47 2.66 7.81
C THR A 329 8.60 2.79 8.85
N PRO A 330 8.29 2.95 10.14
CA PRO A 330 9.28 2.80 11.19
C PRO A 330 9.75 1.34 11.33
N PHE A 331 10.94 1.13 11.89
CA PHE A 331 11.53 -0.20 12.06
C PHE A 331 10.65 -1.19 12.85
N ASN A 332 9.84 -0.74 13.81
CA ASN A 332 9.04 -1.64 14.64
C ASN A 332 8.04 -2.47 13.80
N TYR A 333 7.29 -1.88 12.86
CA TYR A 333 6.43 -2.63 11.93
C TYR A 333 7.15 -3.70 11.08
N LEU A 334 8.48 -3.65 10.96
CA LEU A 334 9.29 -4.63 10.24
C LEU A 334 9.93 -5.67 11.17
N LEU A 335 10.37 -5.27 12.36
CA LEU A 335 11.21 -6.06 13.27
C LEU A 335 10.45 -6.61 14.48
N ASP A 336 9.54 -5.83 15.07
CA ASP A 336 8.71 -6.23 16.21
C ASP A 336 7.65 -7.25 15.75
N PRO A 337 7.63 -8.48 16.31
CA PRO A 337 6.70 -9.51 15.86
C PRO A 337 5.25 -9.20 16.23
N ILE A 338 4.98 -8.52 17.35
CA ILE A 338 3.63 -8.20 17.84
C ILE A 338 3.02 -7.09 16.98
N ILE A 339 3.78 -6.03 16.73
CA ILE A 339 3.34 -4.92 15.86
C ILE A 339 3.23 -5.39 14.40
N ARG A 340 4.18 -6.20 13.91
CA ARG A 340 4.11 -6.74 12.55
C ARG A 340 2.88 -7.63 12.37
N ASN A 341 2.63 -8.59 13.27
CA ASN A 341 1.50 -9.52 13.18
C ASN A 341 0.13 -8.84 13.33
N SER A 342 0.06 -7.69 14.02
CA SER A 342 -1.16 -6.87 14.13
C SER A 342 -1.35 -5.85 12.98
N SER A 343 -0.49 -5.91 11.96
CA SER A 343 -0.46 -4.97 10.82
C SER A 343 -0.45 -5.69 9.47
N ASP A 344 -0.84 -5.00 8.39
CA ASP A 344 -0.92 -5.57 7.04
C ASP A 344 0.46 -5.66 6.32
N VAL A 345 1.53 -5.90 7.09
CA VAL A 345 2.93 -5.95 6.61
C VAL A 345 3.28 -7.36 6.11
N ILE A 346 3.08 -7.59 4.82
CA ILE A 346 3.43 -8.85 4.15
C ILE A 346 4.78 -8.71 3.43
N LEU A 347 5.83 -9.25 4.04
CA LEU A 347 7.21 -9.16 3.53
C LEU A 347 7.51 -10.14 2.36
N LYS A 348 6.65 -11.13 2.09
CA LYS A 348 6.83 -12.11 1.01
C LYS A 348 6.81 -11.42 -0.36
N ASN A 349 7.80 -11.71 -1.21
CA ASN A 349 8.05 -11.04 -2.49
C ASN A 349 8.30 -9.52 -2.37
N SER A 350 8.85 -9.03 -1.25
CA SER A 350 9.17 -7.60 -1.08
C SER A 350 10.67 -7.29 -1.14
N ILE A 351 10.99 -6.03 -1.37
CA ILE A 351 12.31 -5.43 -1.12
C ILE A 351 12.22 -4.72 0.23
N VAL A 352 12.99 -5.14 1.22
CA VAL A 352 13.10 -4.44 2.51
C VAL A 352 14.36 -3.60 2.51
N ILE A 353 14.22 -2.30 2.74
CA ILE A 353 15.32 -1.34 2.91
C ILE A 353 15.31 -0.92 4.38
N LEU A 354 16.45 -1.07 5.07
CA LEU A 354 16.65 -0.55 6.42
C LEU A 354 17.66 0.59 6.33
N ASP A 355 17.18 1.84 6.29
CA ASP A 355 18.07 3.00 6.31
C ASP A 355 18.42 3.38 7.76
N GLU A 356 19.68 3.76 8.00
CA GLU A 356 20.31 3.79 9.32
C GLU A 356 20.20 2.47 10.12
N ALA A 357 20.49 1.36 9.44
CA ALA A 357 20.49 0.00 9.98
C ALA A 357 21.40 -0.22 11.23
N HIS A 358 22.25 0.74 11.60
CA HIS A 358 23.08 0.65 12.81
C HIS A 358 22.24 0.63 14.11
N ASN A 359 20.95 1.01 14.07
CA ASN A 359 20.02 0.88 15.21
C ASN A 359 19.15 -0.40 15.16
N VAL A 360 19.39 -1.34 14.23
CA VAL A 360 18.57 -2.56 14.10
C VAL A 360 18.75 -3.49 15.29
N GLU A 361 19.97 -3.66 15.82
CA GLU A 361 20.21 -4.51 16.99
C GLU A 361 19.44 -4.02 18.22
N ASP A 362 19.56 -2.73 18.54
CA ASP A 362 18.82 -2.12 19.66
C ASP A 362 17.31 -2.25 19.47
N THR A 363 16.80 -2.00 18.26
CA THR A 363 15.35 -2.12 17.98
C THR A 363 14.86 -3.57 18.14
N CYS A 364 15.65 -4.57 17.73
CA CYS A 364 15.34 -5.97 17.95
C CYS A 364 15.41 -6.37 19.43
N ARG A 365 16.34 -5.79 20.19
CA ARG A 365 16.48 -6.01 21.64
C ARG A 365 15.31 -5.41 22.40
N ASP A 366 14.94 -4.17 22.09
CA ASP A 366 13.83 -3.44 22.70
C ASP A 366 12.48 -4.15 22.43
N ALA A 367 12.25 -4.62 21.20
CA ALA A 367 10.99 -5.26 20.79
C ALA A 367 10.68 -6.61 21.48
N VAL A 368 11.62 -7.20 22.21
CA VAL A 368 11.42 -8.41 23.03
C VAL A 368 11.77 -8.18 24.52
N SER A 369 12.14 -6.95 24.89
CA SER A 369 12.44 -6.58 26.27
C SER A 369 11.21 -6.00 26.94
N PHE A 370 10.93 -6.45 28.17
CA PHE A 370 9.95 -5.82 29.04
C PHE A 370 10.61 -5.36 30.34
N GLN A 371 10.03 -4.36 30.98
CA GLN A 371 10.42 -3.86 32.29
C GLN A 371 9.15 -3.58 33.09
N PHE A 372 9.19 -3.84 34.40
CA PHE A 372 8.09 -3.54 35.31
C PHE A 372 8.57 -2.59 36.41
N LYS A 373 7.71 -1.65 36.81
CA LYS A 373 7.88 -0.81 37.99
C LYS A 373 7.00 -1.29 39.13
N GLU A 374 7.43 -1.06 40.36
CA GLU A 374 6.63 -1.32 41.56
C GLU A 374 5.25 -0.66 41.52
N SER A 375 5.18 0.58 40.99
CA SER A 375 3.92 1.30 40.77
C SER A 375 2.94 0.59 39.83
N GLU A 376 3.44 -0.20 38.87
CA GLU A 376 2.61 -0.94 37.91
C GLU A 376 2.05 -2.22 38.56
N PHE A 377 2.80 -2.86 39.47
CA PHE A 377 2.26 -3.94 40.32
C PHE A 377 1.18 -3.42 41.29
N SER A 378 1.41 -2.29 41.96
CA SER A 378 0.40 -1.70 42.87
C SER A 378 -0.86 -1.26 42.12
N ALA A 379 -0.73 -0.68 40.92
CA ALA A 379 -1.88 -0.35 40.07
C ALA A 379 -2.64 -1.60 39.60
N ALA A 380 -1.93 -2.67 39.21
CA ALA A 380 -2.55 -3.93 38.83
C ALA A 380 -3.29 -4.58 40.00
N PHE A 381 -2.71 -4.58 41.22
CA PHE A 381 -3.33 -5.11 42.42
C PHE A 381 -4.65 -4.38 42.74
N ASN A 382 -4.63 -3.04 42.78
CA ASN A 382 -5.82 -2.23 42.99
C ASN A 382 -6.91 -2.53 41.94
N ASN A 383 -6.54 -2.71 40.66
CA ASN A 383 -7.50 -3.01 39.61
C ASN A 383 -8.04 -4.45 39.64
N PHE A 384 -7.32 -5.39 40.26
CA PHE A 384 -7.88 -6.70 40.60
C PHE A 384 -8.90 -6.58 41.75
N ASP A 385 -8.59 -5.83 42.82
CA ASP A 385 -9.52 -5.61 43.93
C ASP A 385 -10.81 -4.89 43.48
N GLU A 386 -10.71 -3.87 42.63
CA GLU A 386 -11.86 -3.19 41.99
C GLU A 386 -12.75 -4.18 41.23
N LYS A 387 -12.15 -5.09 40.45
CA LYS A 387 -12.89 -6.10 39.67
C LYS A 387 -13.47 -7.20 40.56
N LEU A 388 -12.77 -7.61 41.61
CA LEU A 388 -13.29 -8.55 42.61
C LEU A 388 -14.47 -7.95 43.37
N ALA A 389 -14.45 -6.66 43.70
CA ALA A 389 -15.59 -5.97 44.30
C ALA A 389 -16.81 -5.99 43.37
N LEU A 390 -16.63 -5.68 42.08
CA LEU A 390 -17.70 -5.74 41.07
C LEU A 390 -18.25 -7.16 40.84
N MET A 391 -17.42 -8.20 40.96
CA MET A 391 -17.86 -9.60 40.85
C MET A 391 -18.57 -10.12 42.10
N ASN A 392 -18.34 -9.51 43.27
CA ASN A 392 -19.01 -9.86 44.53
C ASN A 392 -20.31 -9.07 44.77
N ASP A 393 -20.70 -8.17 43.86
CA ASP A 393 -21.99 -7.51 43.89
C ASP A 393 -23.05 -8.37 43.20
N ASP A 394 -23.95 -8.97 43.98
CA ASP A 394 -25.04 -9.85 43.50
C ASP A 394 -25.94 -9.18 42.44
N SER A 395 -25.98 -7.84 42.38
CA SER A 395 -26.72 -7.12 41.35
C SER A 395 -26.16 -7.37 39.94
N PHE A 396 -24.84 -7.54 39.79
CA PHE A 396 -24.20 -7.78 38.49
C PHE A 396 -24.53 -9.17 37.94
N PHE A 397 -24.47 -10.20 38.79
CA PHE A 397 -24.92 -11.55 38.43
C PHE A 397 -26.43 -11.63 38.16
N THR A 398 -27.23 -10.82 38.86
CA THR A 398 -28.67 -10.71 38.59
C THR A 398 -28.94 -10.05 37.24
N MET A 399 -28.21 -8.98 36.89
CA MET A 399 -28.36 -8.30 35.60
C MET A 399 -27.90 -9.17 34.42
N LEU A 400 -26.81 -9.93 34.57
CA LEU A 400 -26.37 -10.90 33.55
C LEU A 400 -27.37 -12.03 33.33
N LYS A 401 -27.99 -12.56 34.39
CA LYS A 401 -29.04 -13.59 34.29
C LYS A 401 -30.27 -13.07 33.55
N ASN A 402 -30.73 -11.86 33.87
CA ASN A 402 -31.90 -11.26 33.21
C ASN A 402 -31.64 -11.02 31.70
N ASN A 403 -30.42 -10.60 31.33
CA ASN A 403 -30.04 -10.40 29.92
C ASN A 403 -29.77 -11.71 29.16
N THR A 404 -29.71 -12.87 29.82
CA THR A 404 -29.60 -14.19 29.18
C THR A 404 -30.93 -14.95 29.12
N THR A 405 -32.04 -14.28 29.46
CA THR A 405 -33.41 -14.82 29.34
C THR A 405 -34.29 -14.18 28.26
N GLU A 406 -33.72 -13.31 27.41
CA GLU A 406 -34.39 -12.74 26.22
C GLU A 406 -33.69 -13.10 24.89
N ILE A 407 -33.12 -14.31 24.82
CA ILE A 407 -32.65 -15.00 23.60
C ILE A 407 -33.19 -16.43 23.62
#